data_AF-A0A933C5G6-F1
#
_entry.id   AF-A0A933C5G6-F1
#
_cell.length_a   1.000
_cell.length_b   1.000
_cell.length_c   1.000
_cell.angle_alpha   90.00
_cell.angle_beta   90.00
_cell.angle_gamma   90.00
#
_symmetry.space_group_name_H-M   'P 1'
#
loop_
_entity.id
_entity.type
_entity.pdbx_description
1 polymer ?
#
loop_
_entity_poly.entity_id
_entity_poly.type
_entity_poly.pdbx_seq_one_letter_code
_entity_poly.pdbx_strand_id
1 'polypeptide(L)'
;MVPLLQTVVLDGQYVRLDPLGMHHLDAARGDSSLLDLLQSFFYTPPGGAMPIVTTIDRERNITVHTASGNLTYEELVQTLESFYRNRDAPENVLWDGRQASLTGLSAAQLKQLGAYTKKFQQEGISVKGGKRALLAPASVDYGLARMIGSFKDLLAEDIKFEVRTFRTYQEAIDWLSELPMEKHDG
;
A
#
# COMPACT_ATOMS: atom_id res chain seq x y z
N MET A 1 10.30 17.99 20.18
CA MET A 1 9.76 17.28 19.01
C MET A 1 10.55 15.98 18.90
N VAL A 2 9.96 14.86 19.29
CA VAL A 2 10.65 13.55 19.33
C VAL A 2 10.57 12.94 17.92
N PRO A 3 11.68 12.51 17.29
CA PRO A 3 11.61 11.89 15.98
C PRO A 3 10.87 10.55 16.06
N LEU A 4 9.97 10.31 15.10
CA LEU A 4 9.27 9.03 14.95
C LEU A 4 10.33 7.95 14.67
N LEU A 5 10.49 7.01 15.60
CA LEU A 5 11.34 5.84 15.41
C LEU A 5 10.70 4.91 14.37
N GLN A 6 11.36 4.69 13.24
CA GLN A 6 10.93 3.70 12.26
C GLN A 6 11.52 2.34 12.63
N THR A 7 10.64 1.34 12.74
CA THR A 7 11.02 -0.04 12.99
C THR A 7 10.61 -0.86 11.77
N VAL A 8 11.59 -1.48 11.11
CA VAL A 8 11.34 -2.41 10.00
C VAL A 8 11.67 -3.81 10.48
N VAL A 9 10.81 -4.78 10.17
CA VAL A 9 11.01 -6.19 10.54
C VAL A 9 11.53 -6.95 9.32
N LEU A 10 12.70 -7.55 9.45
CA LEU A 10 13.35 -8.38 8.43
C LEU A 10 13.74 -9.71 9.08
N ASP A 11 13.27 -10.83 8.53
CA ASP A 11 13.55 -12.20 9.03
C ASP A 11 13.34 -12.38 10.55
N GLY A 12 12.31 -11.73 11.10
CA GLY A 12 11.99 -11.80 12.53
C GLY A 12 12.91 -10.97 13.43
N GLN A 13 13.81 -10.16 12.86
CA GLN A 13 14.64 -9.21 13.60
C GLN A 13 14.10 -7.79 13.44
N TYR A 14 14.03 -7.08 14.57
CA TYR A 14 13.63 -5.67 14.62
C TYR A 14 14.84 -4.80 14.28
N VAL A 15 14.81 -4.14 13.12
CA VAL A 15 15.84 -3.16 12.75
C VAL A 15 15.33 -1.77 13.13
N ARG A 16 16.05 -1.15 14.07
CA ARG A 16 15.76 0.21 14.56
C ARG A 16 16.51 1.21 13.67
N LEU A 17 15.77 2.09 13.00
CA LEU A 17 16.36 3.11 12.14
C LEU A 17 16.36 4.44 12.88
N ASP A 18 17.56 4.94 13.20
CA ASP A 18 17.76 6.28 13.75
C ASP A 18 17.98 7.27 12.59
N PRO A 19 17.38 8.49 12.59
CA PRO A 19 17.44 9.41 11.45
C PRO A 19 18.85 9.93 11.10
N LEU A 20 19.87 9.62 11.90
CA LEU A 20 21.23 10.14 11.78
C LEU A 20 22.35 9.09 11.73
N GLY A 21 22.04 7.80 11.54
CA GLY A 21 23.09 6.78 11.64
C GLY A 21 22.87 5.51 10.85
N MET A 22 23.32 5.49 9.59
CA MET A 22 23.87 4.28 9.00
C MET A 22 25.20 3.96 9.69
N HIS A 23 25.14 3.36 10.88
CA HIS A 23 26.33 2.76 11.50
C HIS A 23 25.98 1.40 12.09
N HIS A 24 26.64 0.38 11.52
CA HIS A 24 26.71 -1.02 11.93
C HIS A 24 25.43 -1.85 11.81
N LEU A 25 25.08 -2.21 10.58
CA LEU A 25 24.73 -3.61 10.32
C LEU A 25 26.04 -4.31 9.96
N ASP A 26 26.58 -5.08 10.89
CA ASP A 26 27.68 -5.99 10.60
C ASP A 26 27.24 -6.90 9.45
N ALA A 27 27.92 -6.76 8.32
CA ALA A 27 27.85 -7.65 7.18
C ALA A 27 28.43 -9.02 7.57
N ALA A 28 27.78 -9.72 8.50
CA ALA A 28 28.11 -11.08 8.88
C ALA A 28 27.28 -12.06 8.05
N ARG A 29 27.60 -12.08 6.74
CA ARG A 29 27.37 -13.11 5.70
C ARG A 29 27.05 -12.38 4.40
N GLY A 30 27.90 -12.58 3.40
CA GLY A 30 27.82 -11.98 2.07
C GLY A 30 26.62 -12.45 1.26
N ASP A 31 25.42 -12.20 1.77
CA ASP A 31 24.17 -12.48 1.09
C ASP A 31 23.73 -11.23 0.34
N SER A 32 24.15 -11.15 -0.93
CA SER A 32 23.75 -10.08 -1.85
C SER A 32 22.23 -9.98 -1.98
N SER A 33 21.48 -11.06 -1.71
CA SER A 33 20.01 -11.05 -1.78
C SER A 33 19.38 -10.13 -0.74
N LEU A 34 19.98 -9.98 0.45
CA LEU A 34 19.50 -9.06 1.48
C LEU A 34 19.77 -7.61 1.10
N LEU A 35 20.94 -7.32 0.54
CA LEU A 35 21.24 -5.97 0.04
C LEU A 35 20.35 -5.63 -1.17
N ASP A 36 20.05 -6.58 -2.05
CA ASP A 36 19.12 -6.40 -3.17
C ASP A 36 17.67 -6.21 -2.68
N LEU A 37 17.24 -6.94 -1.64
CA LEU A 37 15.94 -6.77 -1.00
C LEU A 37 15.82 -5.41 -0.30
N LEU A 38 16.83 -5.01 0.45
CA LEU A 38 16.88 -3.70 1.08
C LEU A 38 16.96 -2.59 0.04
N GLN A 39 17.72 -2.77 -1.04
CA GLN A 39 17.69 -1.84 -2.17
C GLN A 39 16.32 -1.83 -2.85
N SER A 40 15.60 -2.95 -2.97
CA SER A 40 14.25 -2.97 -3.53
C SER A 40 13.22 -2.24 -2.63
N PHE A 41 13.43 -2.25 -1.32
CA PHE A 41 12.61 -1.53 -0.35
C PHE A 41 13.03 -0.07 -0.13
N PHE A 42 14.29 0.28 -0.41
CA PHE A 42 14.87 1.59 -0.10
C PHE A 42 15.52 2.29 -1.29
N TYR A 43 15.33 1.79 -2.52
CA TYR A 43 15.77 2.47 -3.74
C TYR A 43 15.08 3.83 -3.80
N THR A 44 15.84 4.86 -3.47
CA THR A 44 15.42 6.24 -3.65
C THR A 44 15.89 6.62 -5.05
N PRO A 45 14.99 6.78 -6.04
CA PRO A 45 15.40 7.23 -7.36
C PRO A 45 16.12 8.58 -7.23
N PRO A 46 17.10 8.88 -8.11
CA PRO A 46 17.81 10.15 -8.05
C PRO A 46 16.83 11.29 -8.34
N GLY A 47 16.39 12.02 -7.30
CA GLY A 47 15.49 13.17 -7.47
C GLY A 47 14.44 13.43 -6.38
N GLY A 48 14.22 12.57 -5.40
CA GLY A 48 13.25 12.88 -4.32
C GLY A 48 12.90 11.70 -3.43
N ALA A 49 12.50 11.99 -2.19
CA ALA A 49 12.03 10.99 -1.23
C ALA A 49 10.89 10.15 -1.82
N MET A 50 10.89 8.84 -1.55
CA MET A 50 9.78 7.97 -1.96
C MET A 50 8.47 8.51 -1.38
N PRO A 51 7.51 8.95 -2.21
CA PRO A 51 6.30 9.59 -1.71
C PRO A 51 5.36 8.60 -1.03
N ILE A 52 5.55 7.29 -1.23
CA ILE A 52 4.73 6.23 -0.64
C ILE A 52 5.59 5.35 0.26
N VAL A 53 5.21 5.27 1.53
CA VAL A 53 5.83 4.41 2.54
C VAL A 53 4.85 3.31 2.92
N THR A 54 5.32 2.05 2.90
CA THR A 54 4.49 0.89 3.26
C THR A 54 4.87 0.37 4.63
N THR A 55 3.88 0.19 5.51
CA THR A 55 4.04 -0.43 6.83
C THR A 55 3.03 -1.56 7.03
N ILE A 56 3.37 -2.56 7.84
CA ILE A 56 2.48 -3.67 8.17
C ILE A 56 2.09 -3.57 9.65
N ASP A 57 0.82 -3.33 9.93
CA ASP A 57 0.21 -3.43 11.25
C ASP A 57 -0.26 -4.88 11.46
N ARG A 58 0.58 -5.68 12.13
CA ARG A 58 0.29 -7.10 12.39
C ARG A 58 -0.81 -7.30 13.43
N GLU A 59 -0.96 -6.37 14.38
CA GLU A 59 -2.00 -6.46 15.41
C GLU A 59 -3.39 -6.33 14.80
N ARG A 60 -3.54 -5.40 13.85
CA ARG A 60 -4.81 -5.20 13.13
C ARG A 60 -4.91 -6.00 11.84
N ASN A 61 -3.84 -6.69 11.44
CA ASN A 61 -3.71 -7.38 10.16
C ASN A 61 -4.04 -6.45 8.97
N ILE A 62 -3.36 -5.29 8.91
CA ILE A 62 -3.54 -4.26 7.88
C ILE A 62 -2.19 -3.89 7.27
N THR A 63 -2.12 -3.81 5.94
CA THR A 63 -1.05 -3.10 5.22
C THR A 63 -1.43 -1.62 5.08
N VAL A 64 -0.53 -0.71 5.42
CA VAL A 64 -0.77 0.74 5.29
C VAL A 64 0.23 1.33 4.31
N HIS A 65 -0.28 1.88 3.20
CA HIS A 65 0.49 2.71 2.27
C HIS A 65 0.24 4.18 2.63
N THR A 66 1.22 4.85 3.22
CA THR A 66 1.17 6.27 3.53
C THR A 66 1.77 7.06 2.38
N ALA A 67 0.94 7.84 1.71
CA ALA A 67 1.32 8.62 0.54
C ALA A 67 1.42 10.11 0.86
N SER A 68 2.37 10.79 0.20
CA SER A 68 2.62 12.23 0.37
C SER A 68 3.04 12.89 -0.94
N GLY A 69 2.74 14.18 -1.10
CA GLY A 69 3.10 14.93 -2.31
C GLY A 69 2.25 14.58 -3.54
N ASN A 70 2.74 14.95 -4.73
CA ASN A 70 2.07 14.64 -5.99
C ASN A 70 2.47 13.24 -6.44
N LEU A 71 1.52 12.30 -6.45
CA LEU A 71 1.80 10.93 -6.85
C LEU A 71 1.88 10.80 -8.35
N THR A 72 2.90 10.08 -8.81
CA THR A 72 3.06 9.65 -10.20
C THR A 72 2.42 8.29 -10.43
N TYR A 73 2.21 7.96 -11.71
CA TYR A 73 1.67 6.66 -12.08
C TYR A 73 2.67 5.54 -11.76
N GLU A 74 3.95 5.80 -11.99
CA GLU A 74 5.06 4.86 -11.79
C GLU A 74 5.19 4.46 -10.32
N GLU A 75 5.11 5.43 -9.40
CA GLU A 75 5.18 5.17 -7.94
C GLU A 75 4.03 4.29 -7.45
N LEU A 76 2.81 4.52 -7.97
CA LEU A 76 1.65 3.72 -7.65
C LEU A 76 1.78 2.30 -8.20
N VAL A 77 2.23 2.13 -9.45
CA VAL A 77 2.45 0.82 -10.06
C VAL A 77 3.52 0.04 -9.29
N GLN A 78 4.65 0.66 -8.97
CA GLN A 78 5.72 0.01 -8.21
C GLN A 78 5.25 -0.42 -6.82
N THR A 79 4.48 0.42 -6.13
CA THR A 79 3.91 0.09 -4.82
C THR A 79 2.94 -1.09 -4.92
N LEU A 80 2.05 -1.08 -5.92
CA LEU A 80 1.10 -2.18 -6.16
C LEU A 80 1.84 -3.48 -6.47
N GLU A 81 2.87 -3.44 -7.33
CA GLU A 81 3.66 -4.61 -7.67
C GLU A 81 4.37 -5.20 -6.46
N SER A 82 5.02 -4.36 -5.65
CA SER A 82 5.66 -4.78 -4.40
C SER A 82 4.66 -5.42 -3.44
N PHE A 83 3.49 -4.80 -3.25
CA PHE A 83 2.43 -5.32 -2.40
C PHE A 83 1.93 -6.69 -2.88
N TYR A 84 1.57 -6.83 -4.16
CA TYR A 84 1.00 -8.09 -4.68
C TYR A 84 2.02 -9.24 -4.66
N ARG A 85 3.31 -8.95 -4.86
CA ARG A 85 4.38 -9.96 -4.80
C ARG A 85 4.67 -10.41 -3.36
N ASN A 86 4.37 -9.60 -2.35
CA ASN A 86 4.54 -9.98 -0.95
C ASN A 86 3.43 -10.95 -0.49
N ARG A 87 3.78 -12.24 -0.39
CA ARG A 87 2.86 -13.33 0.01
C ARG A 87 2.41 -13.26 1.47
N ASP A 88 3.15 -12.56 2.32
CA ASP A 88 2.91 -12.46 3.76
C ASP A 88 2.25 -11.12 4.15
N ALA A 89 1.93 -10.28 3.17
CA ALA A 89 1.22 -9.03 3.38
C ALA A 89 -0.23 -9.30 3.83
N PRO A 90 -0.73 -8.56 4.84
CA PRO A 90 -2.13 -8.62 5.21
C PRO A 90 -3.07 -8.34 4.05
N GLU A 91 -4.22 -9.00 4.11
CA GLU A 91 -5.26 -8.86 3.09
C GLU A 91 -5.95 -7.51 3.15
N ASN A 92 -6.09 -6.90 4.33
CA ASN A 92 -6.69 -5.59 4.47
C ASN A 92 -5.65 -4.51 4.18
N VAL A 93 -6.03 -3.49 3.39
CA VAL A 93 -5.10 -2.43 2.99
C VAL A 93 -5.73 -1.06 3.18
N LEU A 94 -4.96 -0.16 3.79
CA LEU A 94 -5.24 1.27 3.84
C LEU A 94 -4.28 2.00 2.90
N TRP A 95 -4.83 2.78 1.97
CA TRP A 95 -4.11 3.82 1.24
C TRP A 95 -4.38 5.16 1.91
N ASP A 96 -3.45 5.62 2.75
CA ASP A 96 -3.52 6.92 3.43
C ASP A 96 -2.97 8.03 2.54
N GLY A 97 -3.88 8.73 1.86
CA GLY A 97 -3.59 9.85 0.98
C GLY A 97 -3.83 11.22 1.62
N ARG A 98 -3.84 11.34 2.95
CA ARG A 98 -4.11 12.65 3.61
C ARG A 98 -3.15 13.76 3.23
N GLN A 99 -1.92 13.40 2.85
CA GLN A 99 -0.87 14.33 2.43
C GLN A 99 -0.52 14.17 0.95
N ALA A 100 -1.27 13.36 0.21
CA ALA A 100 -1.03 13.06 -1.19
C ALA A 100 -2.03 13.79 -2.10
N SER A 101 -1.63 13.96 -3.36
CA SER A 101 -2.48 14.42 -4.45
C SER A 101 -2.41 13.43 -5.61
N LEU A 102 -3.59 13.11 -6.16
CA LEU A 102 -3.76 12.31 -7.37
C LEU A 102 -3.97 13.18 -8.62
N THR A 103 -3.97 14.52 -8.48
CA THR A 103 -4.29 15.45 -9.58
C THR A 103 -3.29 15.41 -10.74
N GLY A 104 -2.09 14.84 -10.52
CA GLY A 104 -1.09 14.61 -11.56
C GLY A 104 -1.42 13.45 -12.50
N LEU A 105 -2.42 12.62 -12.17
CA LEU A 105 -2.77 11.42 -12.92
C LEU A 105 -3.86 11.71 -13.95
N SER A 106 -3.65 11.22 -15.17
CA SER A 106 -4.69 11.21 -16.20
C SER A 106 -5.76 10.16 -15.93
N ALA A 107 -6.96 10.34 -16.48
CA ALA A 107 -8.02 9.33 -16.43
C ALA A 107 -7.59 7.99 -17.05
N ALA A 108 -6.74 8.02 -18.07
CA ALA A 108 -6.19 6.82 -18.70
C ALA A 108 -5.26 6.05 -17.72
N GLN A 109 -4.38 6.75 -17.01
CA GLN A 109 -3.51 6.16 -15.98
C GLN A 109 -4.33 5.58 -14.82
N LEU A 110 -5.37 6.30 -14.35
CA LEU A 110 -6.25 5.81 -13.29
C LEU A 110 -6.97 4.51 -13.71
N LYS A 111 -7.42 4.42 -14.98
CA LYS A 111 -7.99 3.19 -15.54
C LYS A 111 -6.96 2.07 -15.63
N GLN A 112 -5.72 2.38 -16.01
CA GLN A 112 -4.63 1.41 -16.08
C GLN A 112 -4.26 0.83 -14.71
N LEU A 113 -4.33 1.62 -13.62
CA LEU A 113 -4.13 1.10 -12.25
C LEU A 113 -5.15 0.01 -11.89
N GLY A 114 -6.41 0.19 -12.30
CA GLY A 114 -7.45 -0.83 -12.16
C GLY A 114 -7.13 -2.10 -12.94
N ALA A 115 -6.64 -1.97 -14.17
CA ALA A 115 -6.22 -3.11 -15.00
C ALA A 115 -5.00 -3.85 -14.43
N TYR A 116 -4.04 -3.11 -13.85
CA TYR A 116 -2.87 -3.68 -13.17
C TYR A 116 -3.28 -4.59 -12.00
N THR A 117 -4.26 -4.15 -11.22
CA THR A 117 -4.79 -4.93 -10.09
C THR A 117 -5.45 -6.24 -10.57
N LYS A 118 -6.19 -6.19 -11.69
CA LYS A 118 -6.79 -7.38 -12.31
C LYS A 118 -5.74 -8.40 -12.76
N LYS A 119 -4.65 -7.93 -13.37
CA LYS A 119 -3.56 -8.80 -13.84
C LYS A 119 -3.00 -9.67 -12.71
N PHE A 120 -2.69 -9.09 -11.55
CA PHE A 120 -2.17 -9.86 -10.42
C PHE A 120 -3.16 -10.90 -9.91
N GLN A 121 -4.46 -10.59 -9.89
CA GLN A 121 -5.49 -11.58 -9.54
C GLN A 121 -5.54 -12.75 -10.53
N GLN A 122 -5.46 -12.48 -11.83
CA GLN A 122 -5.45 -13.52 -12.88
C GLN A 122 -4.22 -14.42 -12.80
N GLU A 123 -3.09 -13.89 -12.36
CA GLU A 123 -1.86 -14.64 -12.11
C GLU A 123 -1.91 -15.45 -10.79
N GLY A 124 -3.02 -15.42 -10.05
CA GLY A 124 -3.16 -16.07 -8.74
C GLY A 124 -2.30 -15.41 -7.66
N ILE A 125 -1.84 -14.18 -7.90
CA ILE A 125 -0.96 -13.42 -7.02
C ILE A 125 -1.85 -12.57 -6.10
N SER A 126 -2.06 -13.03 -4.86
CA SER A 126 -2.94 -12.44 -3.84
C SER A 126 -4.44 -12.63 -4.11
N VAL A 127 -4.96 -13.78 -3.65
CA VAL A 127 -6.31 -14.28 -3.98
C VAL A 127 -7.27 -14.26 -2.77
N LYS A 128 -6.83 -13.79 -1.60
CA LYS A 128 -7.58 -14.04 -0.36
C LYS A 128 -8.72 -13.06 -0.05
N GLY A 129 -8.93 -12.07 -0.91
CA GLY A 129 -10.00 -11.09 -0.73
C GLY A 129 -9.58 -9.93 0.18
N GLY A 130 -10.42 -9.60 1.16
CA GLY A 130 -10.19 -8.52 2.11
C GLY A 130 -10.78 -7.17 1.69
N LYS A 131 -10.41 -6.14 2.45
CA LYS A 131 -10.92 -4.77 2.30
C LYS A 131 -9.81 -3.81 1.86
N ARG A 132 -10.14 -2.82 1.04
CA ARG A 132 -9.25 -1.76 0.54
C ARG A 132 -9.85 -0.41 0.88
N ALA A 133 -9.28 0.29 1.85
CA ALA A 133 -9.69 1.63 2.21
C ALA A 133 -8.83 2.65 1.47
N LEU A 134 -9.47 3.57 0.76
CA LEU A 134 -8.82 4.73 0.13
C LEU A 134 -9.15 5.96 0.98
N LEU A 135 -8.18 6.51 1.71
CA LEU A 135 -8.37 7.69 2.53
C LEU A 135 -7.91 8.94 1.77
N ALA A 136 -8.87 9.77 1.38
CA ALA A 136 -8.63 11.00 0.64
C ALA A 136 -9.55 12.11 1.19
N PRO A 137 -9.08 12.98 2.11
CA PRO A 137 -9.93 13.99 2.73
C PRO A 137 -10.31 15.12 1.77
N ALA A 138 -9.42 15.50 0.85
CA ALA A 138 -9.60 16.59 -0.09
C ALA A 138 -10.63 16.25 -1.18
N SER A 139 -11.49 17.19 -1.57
CA SER A 139 -12.64 16.93 -2.45
C SER A 139 -12.28 16.39 -3.83
N VAL A 140 -11.21 16.89 -4.46
CA VAL A 140 -10.78 16.43 -5.78
C VAL A 140 -10.20 15.02 -5.69
N ASP A 141 -9.27 14.80 -4.77
CA ASP A 141 -8.65 13.49 -4.54
C ASP A 141 -9.67 12.44 -4.10
N TYR A 142 -10.66 12.84 -3.30
CA TYR A 142 -11.79 11.98 -2.94
C TYR A 142 -12.58 11.54 -4.17
N GLY A 143 -12.84 12.45 -5.12
CA GLY A 143 -13.48 12.14 -6.38
C GLY A 143 -12.67 11.13 -7.22
N LEU A 144 -11.36 11.36 -7.35
CA LEU A 144 -10.45 10.48 -8.08
C LEU A 144 -10.33 9.10 -7.42
N ALA A 145 -10.21 9.04 -6.09
CA ALA A 145 -10.19 7.80 -5.33
C ALA A 145 -11.50 7.01 -5.47
N ARG A 146 -12.66 7.69 -5.48
CA ARG A 146 -13.95 7.03 -5.77
C ARG A 146 -14.02 6.49 -7.19
N MET A 147 -13.50 7.23 -8.16
CA MET A 147 -13.43 6.74 -9.54
C MET A 147 -12.57 5.47 -9.62
N ILE A 148 -11.42 5.42 -8.95
CA ILE A 148 -10.63 4.19 -8.83
C ILE A 148 -11.46 3.05 -8.21
N GLY A 149 -12.17 3.32 -7.10
CA GLY A 149 -13.04 2.32 -6.46
C GLY A 149 -14.12 1.78 -7.39
N SER A 150 -14.71 2.65 -8.22
CA SER A 150 -15.75 2.26 -9.21
C SER A 150 -15.21 1.41 -10.36
N PHE A 151 -13.89 1.42 -10.62
CA PHE A 151 -13.32 0.53 -11.62
C PHE A 151 -13.42 -0.94 -11.24
N LYS A 152 -13.67 -1.28 -9.96
CA LYS A 152 -14.06 -2.63 -9.58
C LYS A 152 -15.28 -3.10 -10.38
N ASP A 153 -16.32 -2.29 -10.41
CA ASP A 153 -17.60 -2.61 -11.06
C ASP A 153 -17.45 -2.69 -12.58
N LEU A 154 -16.46 -1.96 -13.15
CA LEU A 154 -16.22 -1.90 -14.59
C LEU A 154 -15.22 -2.94 -15.11
N LEU A 155 -14.28 -3.40 -14.29
CA LEU A 155 -13.12 -4.16 -14.77
C LEU A 155 -13.17 -5.65 -14.47
N ALA A 156 -13.96 -6.15 -13.52
CA ALA A 156 -14.14 -7.60 -13.33
C ALA A 156 -15.29 -7.98 -12.39
N GLU A 157 -16.12 -8.91 -12.85
CA GLU A 157 -17.05 -9.71 -12.02
C GLU A 157 -16.30 -10.53 -10.95
N ASP A 158 -14.98 -10.72 -11.10
CA ASP A 158 -14.14 -11.62 -10.29
C ASP A 158 -13.28 -10.93 -9.21
N ILE A 159 -13.42 -9.61 -8.98
CA ILE A 159 -12.63 -8.96 -7.92
C ILE A 159 -13.14 -9.40 -6.53
N LYS A 160 -12.30 -10.18 -5.84
CA LYS A 160 -12.62 -10.81 -4.54
C LYS A 160 -12.48 -9.90 -3.31
N PHE A 161 -12.12 -8.63 -3.49
CA PHE A 161 -11.96 -7.68 -2.38
C PHE A 161 -12.96 -6.52 -2.47
N GLU A 162 -13.24 -5.89 -1.34
CA GLU A 162 -14.08 -4.69 -1.26
C GLU A 162 -13.22 -3.44 -1.31
N VAL A 163 -13.70 -2.38 -1.97
CA VAL A 163 -13.03 -1.08 -2.01
C VAL A 163 -13.99 -0.02 -1.52
N ARG A 164 -13.53 0.84 -0.61
CA ARG A 164 -14.31 2.00 -0.15
C ARG A 164 -13.42 3.21 0.05
N THR A 165 -13.95 4.38 -0.28
CA THR A 165 -13.26 5.66 -0.09
C THR A 165 -13.78 6.39 1.14
N PHE A 166 -12.87 6.89 1.97
CA PHE A 166 -13.14 7.55 3.23
C PHE A 166 -12.57 8.96 3.24
N ARG A 167 -13.19 9.82 4.04
CA ARG A 167 -12.67 11.18 4.30
C ARG A 167 -11.89 11.26 5.59
N THR A 168 -12.15 10.37 6.54
CA THR A 168 -11.48 10.35 7.83
C THR A 168 -10.73 9.04 8.05
N TYR A 169 -9.62 9.13 8.77
CA TYR A 169 -8.81 7.96 9.12
C TYR A 169 -9.58 6.98 10.02
N GLN A 170 -10.35 7.50 10.97
CA GLN A 170 -11.10 6.68 11.91
C GLN A 170 -12.12 5.79 11.20
N GLU A 171 -12.95 6.36 10.31
CA GLU A 171 -13.93 5.57 9.54
C GLU A 171 -13.27 4.49 8.68
N ALA A 172 -12.10 4.79 8.10
CA ALA A 172 -11.36 3.84 7.30
C ALA A 172 -10.87 2.65 8.13
N ILE A 173 -10.29 2.91 9.30
CA ILE A 173 -9.79 1.88 10.21
C ILE A 173 -10.92 1.07 10.82
N ASP A 174 -12.01 1.70 11.23
CA ASP A 174 -13.17 1.00 11.79
C ASP A 174 -13.70 -0.01 10.77
N TRP A 175 -13.89 0.42 9.52
CA TRP A 175 -14.35 -0.46 8.45
C TRP A 175 -13.37 -1.59 8.11
N LEU A 176 -12.05 -1.33 8.12
CA LEU A 176 -11.04 -2.37 7.92
C LEU A 176 -10.99 -3.38 9.07
N SER A 177 -11.37 -2.97 10.28
CA SER A 177 -11.34 -3.79 11.49
C SER A 177 -12.63 -4.60 11.70
N GLU A 178 -13.74 -4.21 11.06
CA GLU A 178 -14.95 -5.01 11.02
C GLU A 178 -14.63 -6.40 10.42
N LEU A 179 -14.96 -7.47 11.17
CA LEU A 179 -14.83 -8.84 10.71
C LEU A 179 -15.55 -9.03 9.36
N PRO A 180 -15.08 -9.95 8.49
CA PRO A 180 -15.81 -10.29 7.28
C PRO A 180 -17.22 -10.72 7.67
N MET A 181 -18.24 -10.15 7.02
CA MET A 181 -19.61 -10.61 7.17
C MET A 181 -19.61 -12.10 6.84
N GLU A 182 -19.91 -12.97 7.82
CA GLU A 182 -20.18 -14.37 7.54
C GLU A 182 -21.27 -14.39 6.46
N LYS A 183 -20.97 -15.00 5.32
CA LYS A 183 -22.03 -15.34 4.38
C LYS A 183 -22.92 -16.32 5.11
N HIS A 184 -24.07 -15.86 5.60
CA HIS A 184 -25.15 -16.75 5.97
C HIS A 184 -25.60 -17.43 4.67
N ASP A 185 -25.05 -18.62 4.43
CA ASP A 185 -25.62 -19.58 3.49
C ASP A 185 -27.00 -19.97 4.04
N GLY A 186 -28.03 -19.37 3.44
CA GLY A 186 -29.44 -19.74 3.62
C GLY A 186 -29.89 -20.71 2.54
#